data_AF-A0A2N3WA66-F1
#
_entry.id   AF-A0A2N3WA66-F1
#
_cell.length_a   1.000
_cell.length_b   1.000
_cell.length_c   1.000
_cell.angle_alpha   90.00
_cell.angle_beta   90.00
_cell.angle_gamma   90.00
#
_symmetry.space_group_name_H-M   'P 1'
#
loop_
_entity.id
_entity.type
_entity.pdbx_description
1 polymer ?
#
loop_
_entity_poly.entity_id
_entity_poly.type
_entity_poly.pdbx_seq_one_letter_code
_entity_poly.pdbx_strand_id
1 'polypeptide(L)'
;MIVTTGFDEFVAERLDGLLRYATVLADDPHLAQDIVQDVLLRAQQRWAKIDSPPTYVRRMITNEYLSWRRRAARRVVPSNHSVLDSLGPPTADPSTAYDERDEMLALLATLPRKQRAAVVLRYYENYTDAEIADFLRCGVSTVRSQISRALATLRAGMPSLPSALTTGAGE
;
A
#
# COMPACT_ATOMS: atom_id res chain seq x y z
N MET A 1 -21.79 16.87 18.12
CA MET A 1 -22.61 16.39 16.99
C MET A 1 -21.64 15.78 15.99
N ILE A 2 -21.46 14.46 15.99
CA ILE A 2 -20.56 13.80 15.03
C ILE A 2 -21.34 13.77 13.71
N VAL A 3 -20.95 14.62 12.77
CA VAL A 3 -21.46 14.54 11.40
C VAL A 3 -20.89 13.24 10.84
N THR A 4 -21.72 12.21 10.71
CA THR A 4 -21.32 11.00 10.00
C THR A 4 -21.18 11.39 8.54
N THR A 5 -19.95 11.63 8.09
CA THR A 5 -19.62 11.92 6.69
C THR A 5 -20.31 10.92 5.79
N GLY A 6 -21.04 11.43 4.79
CA GLY A 6 -21.73 10.58 3.82
C GLY A 6 -20.71 9.74 3.02
N PHE A 7 -21.14 8.62 2.44
CA PHE A 7 -20.25 7.79 1.63
C PHE A 7 -19.63 8.60 0.47
N ASP A 8 -20.45 9.37 -0.24
CA ASP A 8 -20.00 10.17 -1.39
C ASP A 8 -19.00 11.25 -0.99
N GLU A 9 -19.21 11.90 0.16
CA GLU A 9 -18.31 12.90 0.73
C GLU A 9 -16.96 12.26 1.11
N PHE A 10 -16.99 11.10 1.79
CA PHE A 10 -15.77 10.36 2.10
C PHE A 10 -15.00 9.96 0.84
N VAL A 11 -15.69 9.48 -0.19
CA VAL A 11 -15.05 9.10 -1.47
C VAL A 11 -14.42 10.33 -2.13
N ALA A 12 -15.17 11.43 -2.24
CA ALA A 12 -14.69 12.67 -2.84
C ALA A 12 -13.42 13.18 -2.15
N GLU A 13 -13.36 13.10 -0.82
CA GLU A 13 -12.20 13.55 -0.04
C GLU A 13 -11.00 12.60 -0.07
N ARG A 14 -11.25 11.28 -0.14
CA ARG A 14 -10.22 10.27 0.19
C ARG A 14 -9.79 9.40 -0.97
N LEU A 15 -10.51 9.41 -2.10
CA LEU A 15 -10.23 8.52 -3.22
C LEU A 15 -8.77 8.56 -3.67
N ASP A 16 -8.21 9.76 -3.85
CA ASP A 16 -6.82 9.95 -4.27
C ASP A 16 -5.80 9.37 -3.26
N GLY A 17 -6.04 9.57 -1.96
CA GLY A 17 -5.22 8.96 -0.90
C GLY A 17 -5.31 7.43 -0.87
N LEU A 18 -6.51 6.88 -1.12
CA LEU A 18 -6.73 5.43 -1.17
C LEU A 18 -6.07 4.81 -2.41
N LEU A 19 -6.12 5.49 -3.56
CA LEU A 19 -5.43 5.07 -4.78
C LEU A 19 -3.92 5.07 -4.58
N ARG A 20 -3.33 6.15 -4.05
CA ARG A 20 -1.90 6.17 -3.72
C ARG A 20 -1.49 5.03 -2.79
N TYR A 21 -2.25 4.82 -1.71
CA TYR A 21 -2.01 3.73 -0.77
C TYR A 21 -2.06 2.36 -1.46
N ALA A 22 -3.07 2.12 -2.30
CA ALA A 22 -3.21 0.88 -3.04
C ALA A 22 -2.10 0.70 -4.08
N THR A 23 -1.63 1.76 -4.74
CA THR A 23 -0.51 1.71 -5.69
C THR A 23 0.79 1.30 -5.00
N VAL A 24 1.10 1.89 -3.85
CA VAL A 24 2.29 1.52 -3.05
C VAL A 24 2.23 0.04 -2.62
N LEU A 25 1.03 -0.49 -2.32
CA LEU A 25 0.85 -1.91 -2.01
C LEU A 25 0.99 -2.80 -3.25
N ALA A 26 0.29 -2.45 -4.33
CA ALA A 26 0.12 -3.28 -5.51
C ALA A 26 1.37 -3.32 -6.39
N ASP A 27 2.07 -2.19 -6.51
CA ASP A 27 3.07 -1.94 -7.54
C ASP A 27 2.50 -2.10 -8.98
N ASP A 28 1.19 -1.83 -9.12
CA ASP A 28 0.44 -1.91 -10.38
C ASP A 28 -0.75 -0.96 -10.25
N PRO A 29 -0.79 0.15 -11.02
CA PRO A 29 -1.88 1.12 -10.96
C PRO A 29 -3.25 0.55 -11.32
N HIS A 30 -3.32 -0.39 -12.27
CA HIS A 30 -4.59 -1.00 -12.66
C HIS A 30 -5.11 -1.91 -11.56
N LEU A 31 -4.23 -2.75 -11.00
CA LEU A 31 -4.59 -3.58 -9.85
C LEU A 31 -4.99 -2.72 -8.64
N ALA A 32 -4.31 -1.61 -8.40
CA ALA A 32 -4.65 -0.68 -7.33
C ALA A 32 -6.06 -0.10 -7.51
N GLN A 33 -6.39 0.36 -8.72
CA GLN A 33 -7.71 0.87 -9.07
C GLN A 33 -8.80 -0.19 -8.87
N ASP A 34 -8.58 -1.41 -9.37
CA ASP A 34 -9.52 -2.53 -9.20
C ASP A 34 -9.78 -2.84 -7.73
N ILE A 35 -8.71 -2.92 -6.92
CA ILE A 35 -8.80 -3.15 -5.48
C ILE A 35 -9.63 -2.04 -4.81
N VAL A 36 -9.35 -0.78 -5.11
CA VAL A 36 -10.06 0.36 -4.51
C VAL A 36 -11.52 0.35 -4.89
N GLN A 37 -11.85 0.14 -6.18
CA GLN A 37 -13.24 0.06 -6.63
C GLN A 37 -14.01 -1.08 -5.95
N ASP A 38 -13.46 -2.30 -5.96
CA ASP A 38 -14.07 -3.46 -5.32
C ASP A 38 -14.29 -3.24 -3.82
N VAL A 39 -13.37 -2.53 -3.15
CA VAL A 39 -13.51 -2.18 -1.74
C VAL A 39 -14.60 -1.14 -1.53
N LEU A 40 -14.61 -0.03 -2.29
CA LEU A 40 -15.59 1.04 -2.13
C LEU A 40 -17.02 0.56 -2.41
N LEU A 41 -17.22 -0.27 -3.44
CA LEU A 41 -18.53 -0.89 -3.74
C LEU A 41 -19.05 -1.73 -2.57
N ARG A 42 -18.19 -2.54 -1.93
CA ARG A 42 -18.56 -3.34 -0.76
C ARG A 42 -18.72 -2.49 0.50
N ALA A 43 -17.95 -1.42 0.64
CA ALA A 43 -18.04 -0.50 1.77
C ALA A 43 -19.36 0.28 1.75
N GLN A 44 -19.79 0.75 0.57
CA GLN A 44 -21.06 1.45 0.37
C GLN A 44 -22.25 0.65 0.91
N GLN A 45 -22.30 -0.66 0.61
CA GLN A 45 -23.37 -1.57 1.05
C GLN A 45 -23.48 -1.70 2.58
N ARG A 46 -22.41 -1.35 3.31
CA ARG A 46 -22.34 -1.50 4.77
C ARG A 46 -22.07 -0.17 5.47
N TRP A 47 -22.13 0.95 4.75
CA TRP A 47 -21.64 2.25 5.20
C TRP A 47 -22.21 2.66 6.55
N ALA A 48 -23.51 2.50 6.74
CA ALA A 48 -24.22 2.84 7.98
C ALA A 48 -23.74 2.06 9.23
N LYS A 49 -22.96 0.99 9.06
CA LYS A 49 -22.42 0.15 10.15
C LYS A 49 -20.93 0.37 10.40
N ILE A 50 -20.31 1.32 9.71
CA ILE A 50 -18.86 1.56 9.79
C ILE A 50 -18.61 2.74 10.72
N ASP A 51 -18.09 2.46 11.92
CA ASP A 51 -17.80 3.50 12.92
C ASP A 51 -16.56 4.33 12.59
N SER A 52 -15.57 3.74 11.92
CA SER A 52 -14.32 4.40 11.52
C SER A 52 -14.02 4.14 10.03
N PRO A 53 -14.63 4.90 9.11
CA PRO A 53 -14.50 4.65 7.68
C PRO A 53 -13.07 4.66 7.12
N PRO A 54 -12.18 5.62 7.48
CA PRO A 54 -10.81 5.64 6.95
C PRO A 54 -10.03 4.36 7.27
N THR A 55 -10.02 3.93 8.53
CA THR A 55 -9.31 2.74 8.98
C THR A 55 -9.94 1.47 8.42
N TYR A 56 -11.28 1.41 8.39
CA TYR A 56 -12.00 0.26 7.88
C TYR A 56 -11.74 0.03 6.37
N VAL A 57 -11.81 1.10 5.56
CA VAL A 57 -11.57 1.02 4.12
C VAL A 57 -10.11 0.65 3.82
N ARG A 58 -9.13 1.24 4.50
CA ARG A 58 -7.72 0.83 4.37
C ARG A 58 -7.52 -0.65 4.69
N ARG A 59 -8.14 -1.15 5.77
CA ARG A 59 -8.08 -2.57 6.13
C ARG A 59 -8.69 -3.45 5.06
N MET A 60 -9.80 -3.02 4.46
CA MET A 60 -10.40 -3.74 3.33
C MET A 60 -9.44 -3.78 2.13
N ILE A 61 -8.78 -2.67 1.78
CA ILE A 61 -7.76 -2.60 0.71
C ILE A 61 -6.61 -3.57 1.00
N THR A 62 -6.03 -3.56 2.20
CA THR A 62 -4.93 -4.48 2.55
C THR A 62 -5.36 -5.94 2.41
N ASN A 63 -6.54 -6.30 2.90
CA ASN A 63 -7.07 -7.67 2.82
C ASN A 63 -7.38 -8.09 1.38
N GLU A 64 -7.92 -7.17 0.59
CA GLU A 64 -8.18 -7.37 -0.82
C GLU A 64 -6.86 -7.63 -1.57
N TYR A 65 -5.86 -6.78 -1.38
CA TYR A 65 -4.51 -6.98 -1.89
C TYR A 65 -3.93 -8.35 -1.50
N LEU A 66 -3.97 -8.74 -0.23
CA LEU A 66 -3.39 -10.01 0.23
C LEU A 66 -4.12 -11.24 -0.33
N SER A 67 -5.39 -11.12 -0.70
CA SER A 67 -6.22 -12.22 -1.19
C SER A 67 -6.38 -12.28 -2.72
N TRP A 68 -5.93 -11.24 -3.45
CA TRP A 68 -6.13 -11.08 -4.89
C TRP A 68 -5.71 -12.32 -5.71
N ARG A 69 -4.44 -12.76 -5.61
CA ARG A 69 -3.95 -13.91 -6.38
C ARG A 69 -4.72 -15.20 -6.10
N ARG A 70 -5.16 -15.41 -4.85
CA ARG A 70 -5.97 -16.58 -4.48
C ARG A 70 -7.36 -16.52 -5.12
N ARG A 71 -7.91 -15.32 -5.30
CA ARG A 71 -9.20 -15.11 -6.01
C ARG A 71 -9.02 -15.24 -7.51
N ALA A 72 -7.98 -14.65 -8.11
CA ALA A 72 -7.65 -14.81 -9.52
C ALA A 72 -7.45 -16.29 -9.90
N ALA A 73 -6.69 -17.05 -9.10
CA ALA A 73 -6.48 -18.48 -9.33
C ALA A 73 -7.74 -19.35 -9.20
N ARG A 74 -8.81 -18.85 -8.57
CA ARG A 74 -10.12 -19.54 -8.49
C ARG A 74 -11.09 -19.10 -9.58
N ARG A 75 -10.77 -18.02 -10.30
CA ARG A 75 -11.62 -17.39 -11.33
C ARG A 75 -11.12 -17.69 -12.74
N VAL A 76 -10.33 -18.74 -12.95
CA VAL A 76 -9.62 -19.02 -14.22
C VAL A 76 -10.57 -18.94 -15.42
N VAL A 77 -10.55 -17.78 -16.08
CA VAL A 77 -10.64 -17.61 -17.52
C VAL A 77 -9.23 -17.15 -17.91
N PRO A 78 -8.55 -17.83 -18.84
CA PRO A 78 -7.21 -17.44 -19.25
C PRO A 78 -7.30 -16.19 -20.13
N SER A 79 -6.99 -15.03 -19.56
CA SER A 79 -6.73 -13.83 -20.35
C SER A 79 -5.23 -13.56 -20.31
N ASN A 80 -4.57 -13.91 -21.40
CA ASN A 80 -3.24 -13.41 -21.73
C ASN A 80 -3.34 -11.89 -21.86
N HIS A 81 -2.66 -11.14 -21.01
CA HIS A 81 -2.39 -9.72 -21.28
C HIS A 81 -0.90 -9.46 -21.12
N SER A 82 -0.20 -9.61 -22.24
CA SER A 82 1.02 -8.88 -22.54
C SER A 82 0.64 -7.46 -22.98
N VAL A 83 1.22 -6.47 -22.29
CA VAL A 83 1.58 -5.10 -22.75
C VAL A 83 0.49 -4.25 -23.44
N LEU A 84 0.10 -3.13 -22.83
CA LEU A 84 0.10 -1.83 -23.54
C LEU A 84 0.02 -0.63 -22.60
N ASP A 85 0.86 0.35 -22.94
CA ASP A 85 0.99 1.72 -22.44
C ASP A 85 -0.30 2.58 -22.47
N SER A 86 -0.24 3.66 -21.68
CA SER A 86 -0.95 4.95 -21.84
C SER A 86 -2.18 5.20 -20.96
N LEU A 87 -1.95 5.60 -19.70
CA LEU A 87 -2.68 6.70 -19.04
C LEU A 87 -1.68 7.49 -18.19
N GLY A 88 -1.46 8.76 -18.57
CA GLY A 88 -0.34 9.57 -18.12
C GLY A 88 -0.35 9.93 -16.62
N PRO A 89 0.84 10.22 -16.05
CA PRO A 89 0.96 10.67 -14.66
C PRO A 89 0.34 12.07 -14.49
N PRO A 90 -0.23 12.40 -13.30
CA PRO A 90 -0.53 13.79 -13.00
C PRO A 90 0.77 14.60 -12.98
N THR A 91 0.81 15.63 -13.81
CA THR A 91 1.91 16.58 -13.97
C THR A 91 2.35 17.23 -12.67
N ALA A 92 3.62 17.07 -12.33
CA ALA A 92 4.51 18.11 -11.79
C ALA A 92 5.97 17.60 -11.92
N ASP A 93 6.94 18.46 -12.24
CA ASP A 93 8.37 18.15 -12.23
C ASP A 93 8.98 18.68 -10.92
N PRO A 94 9.75 17.86 -10.16
CA PRO A 94 11.19 18.06 -10.09
C PRO A 94 11.99 16.73 -10.15
N SER A 95 12.79 16.58 -11.21
CA SER A 95 13.34 15.33 -11.77
C SER A 95 14.34 14.52 -10.92
N THR A 96 14.46 14.76 -9.62
CA THR A 96 15.32 13.96 -8.72
C THR A 96 14.51 13.22 -7.66
N ALA A 97 13.41 13.82 -7.17
CA ALA A 97 12.51 13.16 -6.23
C ALA A 97 11.63 12.08 -6.88
N TYR A 98 11.45 12.13 -8.21
CA TYR A 98 10.76 11.10 -8.98
C TYR A 98 11.59 9.82 -9.09
N ASP A 99 12.90 9.95 -9.38
CA ASP A 99 13.82 8.83 -9.49
C ASP A 99 13.94 8.05 -8.16
N GLU A 100 14.08 8.76 -7.03
CA GLU A 100 14.15 8.13 -5.70
C GLU A 100 12.85 7.44 -5.29
N ARG A 101 11.69 8.01 -5.65
CA ARG A 101 10.38 7.41 -5.35
C ARG A 101 10.13 6.17 -6.19
N ASP A 102 10.43 6.21 -7.48
CA ASP A 102 10.27 5.08 -8.37
C ASP A 102 11.24 3.95 -7.99
N GLU A 103 12.47 4.27 -7.61
CA GLU A 103 13.42 3.30 -7.07
C GLU A 103 12.93 2.67 -5.76
N MET A 104 12.37 3.47 -4.84
CA MET A 104 11.78 2.96 -3.59
C MET A 104 10.59 2.03 -3.87
N LEU A 105 9.70 2.40 -4.80
CA LEU A 105 8.56 1.56 -5.20
C LEU A 105 9.03 0.25 -5.82
N ALA A 106 10.02 0.29 -6.70
CA ALA A 106 10.64 -0.89 -7.30
C ALA A 106 11.31 -1.78 -6.23
N LEU A 107 11.97 -1.21 -5.23
CA LEU A 107 12.54 -1.98 -4.11
C LEU A 107 11.44 -2.63 -3.26
N LEU A 108 10.36 -1.91 -2.94
CA LEU A 108 9.20 -2.48 -2.26
C LEU A 108 8.55 -3.60 -3.09
N ALA A 109 8.60 -3.51 -4.42
CA ALA A 109 8.12 -4.51 -5.35
C ALA A 109 8.79 -5.88 -5.17
N THR A 110 10.05 -5.90 -4.75
CA THR A 110 10.81 -7.14 -4.50
C THR A 110 10.31 -7.93 -3.27
N LEU A 111 9.59 -7.27 -2.36
CA LEU A 111 9.15 -7.87 -1.11
C LEU A 111 7.98 -8.86 -1.31
N PRO A 112 7.96 -9.98 -0.56
CA PRO A 112 6.76 -10.78 -0.40
C PRO A 112 5.58 -9.91 0.09
N ARG A 113 4.39 -10.12 -0.47
CA ARG A 113 3.20 -9.26 -0.23
C ARG A 113 2.90 -8.96 1.25
N LYS A 114 3.06 -9.94 2.14
CA LYS A 114 2.84 -9.75 3.59
C LYS A 114 3.90 -8.85 4.24
N GLN A 115 5.15 -8.95 3.79
CA GLN A 115 6.25 -8.09 4.23
C GLN A 115 6.05 -6.66 3.72
N ARG A 116 5.71 -6.51 2.43
CA ARG A 116 5.35 -5.22 1.84
C ARG A 116 4.21 -4.56 2.60
N ALA A 117 3.10 -5.28 2.81
CA ALA A 117 1.95 -4.75 3.55
C ALA A 117 2.32 -4.29 4.97
N ALA A 118 3.15 -5.05 5.69
CA ALA A 118 3.60 -4.67 7.04
C ALA A 118 4.46 -3.40 7.03
N VAL A 119 5.38 -3.25 6.07
CA VAL A 119 6.21 -2.04 5.92
C VAL A 119 5.38 -0.83 5.53
N VAL A 120 4.47 -0.98 4.56
CA VAL A 120 3.59 0.12 4.12
C VAL A 120 2.69 0.58 5.28
N LEU A 121 2.05 -0.35 6.00
CA LEU A 121 1.25 0.03 7.17
C LEU A 121 2.09 0.72 8.26
N ARG A 122 3.35 0.28 8.47
CA ARG A 122 4.22 0.85 9.50
C ARG A 122 4.75 2.22 9.15
N TYR A 123 5.26 2.41 7.94
CA TYR A 123 6.05 3.58 7.56
C TYR A 123 5.32 4.55 6.65
N TYR A 124 4.37 4.08 5.84
CA TYR A 124 3.54 4.95 4.99
C TYR A 124 2.31 5.45 5.74
N GLU A 125 1.68 4.57 6.53
CA GLU A 125 0.45 4.88 7.27
C GLU A 125 0.66 5.11 8.77
N ASN A 126 1.89 4.98 9.28
CA ASN A 126 2.27 5.22 10.68
C ASN A 126 1.52 4.37 11.74
N TYR A 127 0.98 3.20 11.38
CA TYR A 127 0.36 2.30 12.35
C TYR A 127 1.39 1.70 13.32
N THR A 128 0.94 1.40 14.53
CA THR A 128 1.71 0.67 15.55
C THR A 128 1.75 -0.83 15.23
N ASP A 129 2.72 -1.57 15.79
CA ASP A 129 2.80 -3.03 15.59
C ASP A 129 1.51 -3.77 16.00
N ALA A 130 0.82 -3.26 17.04
CA ALA A 130 -0.43 -3.83 17.53
C ALA A 130 -1.58 -3.61 16.53
N GLU A 131 -1.73 -2.40 16.01
CA GLU A 131 -2.73 -2.10 14.97
C GLU A 131 -2.44 -2.90 13.69
N ILE A 132 -1.17 -3.03 13.30
CA ILE A 132 -0.79 -3.84 12.14
C ILE A 132 -1.13 -5.32 12.36
N ALA A 133 -0.94 -5.84 13.58
CA ALA A 133 -1.28 -7.21 13.93
C ALA A 133 -2.79 -7.46 13.76
N ASP A 134 -3.63 -6.50 14.18
CA ASP A 134 -5.07 -6.55 13.98
C ASP A 134 -5.44 -6.45 12.49
N PHE A 135 -4.79 -5.55 11.74
CA PHE A 135 -4.98 -5.40 10.30
C PHE A 135 -4.72 -6.72 9.56
N LEU A 136 -3.57 -7.34 9.84
CA LEU A 136 -3.09 -8.54 9.16
C LEU A 136 -3.61 -9.85 9.75
N ARG A 137 -4.33 -9.78 10.88
CA ARG A 137 -4.85 -10.94 11.64
C ARG A 137 -3.74 -11.92 12.03
N CYS A 138 -2.66 -11.42 12.62
CA CYS A 138 -1.54 -12.22 13.11
C CYS A 138 -1.06 -11.70 14.47
N GLY A 139 -0.06 -12.35 15.09
CA GLY A 139 0.52 -11.86 16.34
C GLY A 139 1.50 -10.69 16.14
N VAL A 140 1.65 -9.82 17.14
CA VAL A 140 2.61 -8.70 17.15
C VAL A 140 4.05 -9.16 16.85
N SER A 141 4.45 -10.32 17.39
CA SER A 141 5.75 -10.94 17.09
C SER A 141 5.91 -11.29 15.61
N THR A 142 4.83 -11.72 14.94
CA THR A 142 4.83 -11.98 13.50
C THR A 142 5.02 -10.69 12.74
N VAL A 143 4.32 -9.61 13.10
CA VAL A 143 4.48 -8.28 12.48
C VAL A 143 5.94 -7.83 12.54
N ARG A 144 6.55 -7.84 13.73
CA ARG A 144 7.96 -7.47 13.92
C ARG A 144 8.90 -8.30 13.06
N SER A 145 8.66 -9.62 13.00
CA SER A 145 9.48 -10.51 12.16
C SER A 145 9.32 -10.22 10.65
N GLN A 146 8.12 -9.88 10.19
CA GLN A 146 7.87 -9.51 8.79
C GLN A 146 8.56 -8.19 8.46
N ILE A 147 8.43 -7.17 9.32
CA ILE A 147 9.11 -5.87 9.15
C ILE A 147 10.62 -6.06 9.14
N SER A 148 11.17 -6.81 10.10
CA SER A 148 12.62 -7.07 10.17
C SER A 148 13.15 -7.74 8.89
N ARG A 149 12.47 -8.78 8.39
CA ARG A 149 12.85 -9.46 7.13
C ARG A 149 12.70 -8.56 5.91
N ALA A 150 11.64 -7.73 5.89
CA ALA A 150 11.43 -6.77 4.83
C ALA A 150 12.59 -5.76 4.77
N LEU A 151 12.94 -5.15 5.90
CA LEU A 151 14.05 -4.20 6.00
C LEU A 151 15.40 -4.85 5.65
N ALA A 152 15.62 -6.11 6.02
CA ALA A 152 16.82 -6.83 5.61
C ALA A 152 16.89 -6.99 4.08
N THR A 153 15.76 -7.33 3.44
CA THR A 153 15.66 -7.47 1.98
C THR A 153 15.89 -6.11 1.29
N LEU A 154 15.25 -5.04 1.79
CA LEU A 154 15.42 -3.70 1.24
C LEU A 154 16.87 -3.21 1.38
N ARG A 155 17.52 -3.45 2.53
CA ARG A 155 18.93 -3.09 2.73
C ARG A 155 19.88 -3.83 1.79
N ALA A 156 19.58 -5.08 1.47
CA ALA A 156 20.38 -5.85 0.52
C ALA A 156 20.17 -5.39 -0.94
N GLY A 157 18.99 -4.81 -1.24
CA GLY A 157 18.65 -4.31 -2.58
C GLY A 157 19.02 -2.84 -2.81
N MET A 158 19.23 -2.04 -1.75
CA MET A 158 19.64 -0.64 -1.90
C MET A 158 21.04 -0.57 -2.55
N PRO A 159 21.23 0.26 -3.60
CA PRO A 159 22.57 0.65 -4.01
C PRO A 159 23.29 1.26 -2.80
N SER A 160 24.60 1.03 -2.69
CA SER A 160 25.40 1.59 -1.60
C SER A 160 25.16 3.10 -1.55
N LEU A 161 24.49 3.57 -0.51
CA LEU A 161 24.27 5.01 -0.28
C LEU A 161 25.64 5.70 -0.36
N PRO A 162 25.80 6.78 -1.15
CA PRO A 162 27.04 7.51 -1.18
C PRO A 162 27.39 7.93 0.25
N SER A 163 28.63 7.64 0.66
CA SER A 163 29.18 7.76 2.02
C SER A 163 29.22 9.19 2.60
N ALA A 164 28.49 10.14 2.01
CA ALA A 164 28.51 11.57 2.32
C ALA A 164 27.76 11.97 3.60
N LEU A 165 27.05 11.04 4.27
CA LEU A 165 26.37 11.30 5.55
C LEU A 165 27.19 10.87 6.79
N THR A 166 28.45 10.46 6.62
CA THR A 166 29.33 10.05 7.75
C THR A 166 30.24 11.18 8.28
N THR A 167 30.27 12.37 7.69
CA THR A 167 31.12 13.46 8.22
C THR A 167 30.37 14.29 9.24
N GLY A 168 30.56 13.98 10.53
CA GLY A 168 30.06 14.83 11.61
C GLY A 168 30.23 14.26 13.02
N ALA A 169 31.39 13.73 13.37
CA ALA A 169 31.79 13.57 14.78
C ALA A 169 33.31 13.36 14.89
N GLY A 170 34.03 14.40 15.32
CA GLY A 170 35.40 14.27 15.82
C GLY A 170 36.33 15.42 15.47
N GLU A 171 36.12 16.59 16.10
CA GLU A 171 37.19 17.38 16.73
C GLU A 171 36.65 17.96 18.04
#